data_AF-A0A2N7XBP0-F1
#
_entry.id   AF-A0A2N7XBP0-F1
#
_cell.length_a   1.000
_cell.length_b   1.000
_cell.length_c   1.000
_cell.angle_alpha   90.00
_cell.angle_beta   90.00
_cell.angle_gamma   90.00
#
_symmetry.space_group_name_H-M   'P 1'
#
loop_
_entity.id
_entity.type
_entity.pdbx_description
1 polymer ?
#
loop_
_entity_poly.entity_id
_entity_poly.type
_entity_poly.pdbx_seq_one_letter_code
_entity_poly.pdbx_strand_id
1 'polypeptide(L)'
;MEDNTPISPAPAVYLLSPEQIAGPYFRNAKLIRRNISEGMDGIPLVLRLTIVDAMTGQPVTDALVDIWHCNARGAYSGWSKVNPDTEIDVDDIGSIPRTDDDTYLRGGQFTDKNGIVRFTTIYPGFYAGRALHIHVVVRIMEGNNYLEERHVAWVGQLYFPEVASRSVLNAKEYRGRAVSPLTNDQDFFYENMGGEASTLNVHTLSRDSNIDGYFGHTTIGIDTFAVSTQIKPEDFDKHTV
;
A
#
# COMPACT_ATOMS: atom_id res chain seq x y z
N MET A 1 30.24 -25.46 39.26
CA MET A 1 28.82 -25.43 38.86
C MET A 1 28.76 -24.48 37.68
N GLU A 2 28.61 -25.03 36.48
CA GLU A 2 28.47 -24.25 35.25
C GLU A 2 27.04 -23.70 35.22
N ASP A 3 26.95 -22.38 35.18
CA ASP A 3 25.70 -21.63 35.10
C ASP A 3 25.13 -21.75 33.68
N ASN A 4 24.29 -22.76 33.48
CA ASN A 4 23.50 -22.96 32.25
C ASN A 4 22.16 -22.21 32.37
N THR A 5 22.22 -20.89 32.56
CA THR A 5 21.03 -20.05 32.38
C THR A 5 20.75 -19.91 30.88
N PRO A 6 19.61 -20.41 30.37
CA PRO A 6 19.26 -20.22 28.97
C PRO A 6 19.03 -18.74 28.70
N ILE A 7 19.90 -18.15 27.87
CA ILE A 7 19.73 -16.79 27.36
C ILE A 7 18.51 -16.83 26.44
N SER A 8 17.38 -16.35 26.93
CA SER A 8 16.23 -16.08 26.07
C SER A 8 16.68 -15.06 25.01
N PRO A 9 16.43 -15.30 23.71
CA PRO A 9 16.79 -14.33 22.69
C PRO A 9 16.09 -13.00 23.03
N ALA A 10 16.82 -11.90 22.98
CA ALA A 10 16.24 -10.58 23.10
C ALA A 10 15.09 -10.45 22.07
N PRO A 11 13.95 -9.85 22.45
CA PRO A 11 12.87 -9.64 21.49
C PRO A 11 13.41 -8.87 20.29
N ALA A 12 13.05 -9.30 19.08
CA ALA A 12 13.37 -8.56 17.88
C ALA A 12 12.69 -7.17 18.00
N VAL A 13 13.49 -6.13 18.17
CA VAL A 13 13.00 -4.75 18.09
C VAL A 13 12.73 -4.48 16.62
N TYR A 14 11.46 -4.43 16.24
CA TYR A 14 11.08 -3.95 14.92
C TYR A 14 11.16 -2.43 14.93
N LEU A 15 11.83 -1.85 13.93
CA LEU A 15 11.81 -0.41 13.75
C LEU A 15 10.39 0.00 13.33
N LEU A 16 9.86 1.05 13.96
CA LEU A 16 8.62 1.68 13.52
C LEU A 16 8.73 2.05 12.05
N SER A 17 7.83 1.54 11.23
CA SER A 17 7.81 1.84 9.79
C SER A 17 7.48 3.31 9.58
N PRO A 18 8.19 4.01 8.68
CA PRO A 18 7.95 5.44 8.45
C PRO A 18 6.55 5.67 7.89
N GLU A 19 5.90 6.76 8.31
CA GLU A 19 4.65 7.19 7.71
C GLU A 19 4.89 7.98 6.43
N GLN A 20 3.95 7.89 5.50
CA GLN A 20 3.99 8.62 4.23
C GLN A 20 2.61 9.16 3.87
N ILE A 21 2.57 10.13 2.94
CA ILE A 21 1.31 10.76 2.54
C ILE A 21 0.28 9.75 2.02
N ALA A 22 -0.99 9.97 2.37
CA ALA A 22 -2.12 9.27 1.75
C ALA A 22 -2.31 9.70 0.28
N GLY A 23 -1.94 10.94 -0.04
CA GLY A 23 -2.21 11.54 -1.35
C GLY A 23 -3.71 11.79 -1.59
N PRO A 24 -4.06 12.33 -2.77
CA PRO A 24 -5.40 12.88 -3.01
C PRO A 24 -6.46 11.80 -3.25
N TYR A 25 -6.05 10.56 -3.50
CA TYR A 25 -6.90 9.47 -4.00
C TYR A 25 -7.39 8.50 -2.93
N PHE A 26 -7.23 8.83 -1.64
CA PHE A 26 -7.87 8.07 -0.58
C PHE A 26 -9.39 8.16 -0.67
N ARG A 27 -10.07 7.04 -0.44
CA ARG A 27 -11.52 6.98 -0.22
C ARG A 27 -11.85 5.81 0.68
N ASN A 28 -12.79 6.03 1.60
CA ASN A 28 -13.33 4.95 2.43
C ASN A 28 -14.34 4.12 1.64
N ALA A 29 -13.87 3.19 0.81
CA ALA A 29 -14.74 2.36 -0.03
C ALA A 29 -15.49 1.27 0.75
N LYS A 30 -15.11 0.99 2.01
CA LYS A 30 -15.72 -0.04 2.87
C LYS A 30 -15.74 -1.44 2.23
N LEU A 31 -14.69 -1.77 1.47
CA LEU A 31 -14.58 -3.02 0.70
C LEU A 31 -13.73 -4.03 1.44
N ILE A 32 -14.28 -5.18 1.83
CA ILE A 32 -13.50 -6.28 2.39
C ILE A 32 -13.36 -7.38 1.33
N ARG A 33 -12.16 -7.51 0.75
CA ARG A 33 -11.91 -8.46 -0.32
C ARG A 33 -10.42 -8.75 -0.52
N ARG A 34 -10.12 -10.01 -0.85
CA ARG A 34 -8.77 -10.47 -1.16
C ARG A 34 -8.35 -10.13 -2.59
N ASN A 35 -9.19 -10.41 -3.58
CA ASN A 35 -8.92 -10.02 -4.96
C ASN A 35 -9.50 -8.62 -5.20
N ILE A 36 -8.62 -7.65 -5.45
CA ILE A 36 -8.99 -6.25 -5.67
C ILE A 36 -8.90 -5.86 -7.15
N SER A 37 -8.47 -6.76 -8.04
CA SER A 37 -8.22 -6.43 -9.45
C SER A 37 -9.46 -5.97 -10.21
N GLU A 38 -10.64 -6.50 -9.88
CA GLU A 38 -11.88 -6.30 -10.66
C GLU A 38 -11.72 -6.52 -12.17
N GLY A 39 -10.79 -7.40 -12.57
CA GLY A 39 -10.53 -7.69 -13.98
C GLY A 39 -9.71 -6.62 -14.71
N MET A 40 -9.10 -5.66 -14.00
CA MET A 40 -8.18 -4.71 -14.61
C MET A 40 -6.97 -5.42 -15.24
N ASP A 41 -6.62 -4.99 -16.45
CA ASP A 41 -5.44 -5.47 -17.17
C ASP A 41 -4.15 -5.07 -16.45
N GLY A 42 -3.23 -6.02 -16.33
CA GLY A 42 -1.90 -5.82 -15.76
C GLY A 42 -1.22 -7.15 -15.40
N ILE A 43 0.05 -7.07 -15.02
CA ILE A 43 0.80 -8.24 -14.56
C ILE A 43 0.32 -8.61 -13.14
N PRO A 44 -0.05 -9.87 -12.86
CA PRO A 44 -0.53 -10.26 -11.54
C PRO A 44 0.48 -9.98 -10.41
N LEU A 45 -0.03 -9.57 -9.26
CA LEU A 45 0.73 -9.39 -8.01
C LEU A 45 -0.04 -10.04 -6.85
N VAL A 46 0.62 -10.99 -6.19
CA VAL A 46 0.19 -11.49 -4.88
C VAL A 46 0.97 -10.73 -3.81
N LEU A 47 0.26 -9.95 -3.00
CA LEU A 47 0.83 -9.11 -1.96
C LEU A 47 0.56 -9.71 -0.58
N ARG A 48 1.61 -9.85 0.24
CA ARG A 48 1.51 -10.26 1.64
C ARG A 48 2.13 -9.19 2.54
N LEU A 49 1.31 -8.60 3.40
CA LEU A 49 1.78 -7.67 4.42
C LEU A 49 1.66 -8.32 5.79
N THR A 50 2.71 -8.19 6.59
CA THR A 50 2.72 -8.65 7.99
C THR A 50 2.73 -7.42 8.88
N ILE A 51 1.74 -7.26 9.73
CA ILE A 51 1.62 -6.14 10.65
C ILE A 51 2.07 -6.61 12.03
N VAL A 52 3.05 -5.90 12.59
CA VAL A 52 3.58 -6.17 13.93
C VAL A 52 3.54 -4.90 14.75
N ASP A 53 3.34 -5.05 16.05
CA ASP A 53 3.51 -3.97 17.00
C ASP A 53 5.02 -3.71 17.15
N ALA A 54 5.46 -2.48 16.86
CA ALA A 54 6.88 -2.13 16.84
C ALA A 54 7.54 -2.21 18.23
N MET A 55 6.76 -2.05 19.29
CA MET A 55 7.25 -2.04 20.68
C MET A 55 7.47 -3.45 21.23
N THR A 56 6.61 -4.39 20.85
CA THR A 56 6.57 -5.76 21.38
C THR A 56 7.04 -6.82 20.38
N GLY A 57 7.07 -6.48 19.09
CA GLY A 57 7.33 -7.39 17.99
C GLY A 57 6.25 -8.46 17.79
N GLN A 58 5.11 -8.35 18.48
CA GLN A 58 4.00 -9.29 18.35
C GLN A 58 3.15 -8.96 17.12
N PRO A 59 2.52 -9.96 16.48
CA PRO A 59 1.60 -9.70 15.40
C PRO A 59 0.38 -8.90 15.85
N VAL A 60 -0.03 -7.90 15.07
CA VAL A 60 -1.27 -7.15 15.30
C VAL A 60 -2.43 -7.89 14.65
N THR A 61 -3.29 -8.51 15.44
CA THR A 61 -4.44 -9.28 14.96
C THR A 61 -5.69 -8.41 14.79
N ASP A 62 -6.57 -8.81 13.87
CA ASP A 62 -7.87 -8.14 13.61
C ASP A 62 -7.78 -6.64 13.26
N ALA A 63 -6.58 -6.15 12.89
CA ALA A 63 -6.42 -4.81 12.32
C ALA A 63 -6.92 -4.80 10.87
N LEU A 64 -7.58 -3.73 10.48
CA LEU A 64 -8.07 -3.55 9.11
C LEU A 64 -6.99 -2.84 8.28
N VAL A 65 -6.46 -3.55 7.29
CA VAL A 65 -5.48 -3.01 6.34
C VAL A 65 -6.17 -2.72 5.03
N ASP A 66 -6.22 -1.46 4.65
CA ASP A 66 -6.73 -1.02 3.34
C ASP A 66 -5.57 -0.69 2.42
N ILE A 67 -5.69 -1.09 1.15
CA ILE A 67 -4.75 -0.71 0.10
C ILE A 67 -5.46 -0.10 -1.09
N TRP A 68 -4.78 0.82 -1.78
CA TRP A 68 -5.19 1.32 -3.09
C TRP A 68 -4.00 1.67 -3.96
N HIS A 69 -4.18 1.51 -5.27
CA HIS A 69 -3.17 1.93 -6.25
C HIS A 69 -3.79 2.22 -7.61
N CYS A 70 -3.01 2.85 -8.48
CA CYS A 70 -3.40 3.07 -9.87
C CYS A 70 -3.35 1.77 -10.69
N ASN A 71 -4.08 1.74 -11.80
CA ASN A 71 -3.98 0.66 -12.78
C ASN A 71 -2.66 0.71 -13.57
N ALA A 72 -2.46 -0.24 -14.49
CA ALA A 72 -1.25 -0.30 -15.34
C ALA A 72 -0.97 0.98 -16.15
N ARG A 73 -2.01 1.80 -16.39
CA ARG A 73 -1.96 3.06 -17.13
C ARG A 73 -1.88 4.31 -16.25
N GLY A 74 -1.92 4.15 -14.92
CA GLY A 74 -1.82 5.26 -13.97
C GLY A 74 -3.13 5.86 -13.48
N ALA A 75 -4.28 5.37 -13.95
CA ALA A 75 -5.57 5.89 -13.50
C ALA A 75 -6.04 5.25 -12.19
N TYR A 76 -6.57 6.05 -11.28
CA TYR A 76 -7.20 5.61 -10.04
C TYR A 76 -8.71 5.45 -10.20
N SER A 77 -9.26 4.38 -9.63
CA SER A 77 -10.70 4.16 -9.56
C SER A 77 -11.36 5.22 -8.67
N GLY A 78 -12.48 5.81 -9.10
CA GLY A 78 -13.05 7.03 -8.53
C GLY A 78 -12.56 8.33 -9.19
N TRP A 79 -11.52 8.26 -10.02
CA TRP A 79 -10.90 9.40 -10.70
C TRP A 79 -10.53 9.04 -12.16
N SER A 80 -11.34 8.20 -12.82
CA SER A 80 -11.07 7.72 -14.19
C SER A 80 -10.94 8.84 -15.24
N LYS A 81 -11.52 10.02 -15.00
CA LYS A 81 -11.42 11.17 -15.92
C LYS A 81 -10.21 12.06 -15.64
N VAL A 82 -9.43 11.79 -14.61
CA VAL A 82 -8.17 12.50 -14.33
C VAL A 82 -7.08 11.94 -15.26
N ASN A 83 -6.40 12.83 -15.99
CA ASN A 83 -5.33 12.44 -16.89
C ASN A 83 -4.07 12.05 -16.08
N PRO A 84 -3.62 10.78 -16.10
CA PRO A 84 -2.47 10.36 -15.31
C PRO A 84 -1.13 10.93 -15.82
N ASP A 85 -1.08 11.44 -17.07
CA ASP A 85 0.11 12.08 -17.67
C ASP A 85 0.28 13.55 -17.23
N THR A 86 -0.71 14.11 -16.53
CA THR A 86 -0.62 15.45 -15.96
C THR A 86 -0.22 15.34 -14.49
N GLU A 87 0.89 15.97 -14.13
CA GLU A 87 1.27 16.10 -12.73
C GLU A 87 0.20 16.93 -12.01
N ILE A 88 -0.19 16.44 -10.85
CA ILE A 88 -1.20 17.05 -9.98
C ILE A 88 -0.53 17.32 -8.65
N ASP A 89 -0.93 18.43 -8.03
CA ASP A 89 -0.53 18.68 -6.66
C ASP A 89 -1.08 17.55 -5.78
N VAL A 90 -0.18 16.93 -5.02
CA VAL A 90 -0.45 15.82 -4.09
C VAL A 90 -1.03 16.33 -2.77
N ASP A 91 -1.90 17.33 -2.87
CA ASP A 91 -2.56 18.02 -1.78
C ASP A 91 -3.46 17.07 -0.95
N ASP A 92 -4.01 17.62 0.13
CA ASP A 92 -4.90 16.95 1.07
C ASP A 92 -5.98 16.09 0.37
N ILE A 93 -6.39 15.01 1.03
CA ILE A 93 -7.47 14.15 0.58
C ILE A 93 -8.70 14.98 0.19
N GLY A 94 -9.27 14.69 -0.97
CA GLY A 94 -10.44 15.40 -1.50
C GLY A 94 -10.13 16.73 -2.21
N SER A 95 -8.85 17.11 -2.34
CA SER A 95 -8.40 18.20 -3.23
C SER A 95 -8.80 17.96 -4.69
N ILE A 96 -8.86 16.70 -5.11
CA ILE A 96 -9.32 16.30 -6.44
C ILE A 96 -10.73 15.70 -6.33
N PRO A 97 -11.74 16.28 -6.98
CA PRO A 97 -13.09 15.73 -6.95
C PRO A 97 -13.15 14.38 -7.66
N ARG A 98 -13.93 13.44 -7.12
CA ARG A 98 -14.15 12.16 -7.79
C ARG A 98 -14.90 12.35 -9.10
N THR A 99 -14.68 11.44 -10.04
CA THR A 99 -15.23 11.51 -11.39
C THR A 99 -16.22 10.40 -11.74
N ASP A 100 -16.25 9.36 -10.90
CA ASP A 100 -17.01 8.12 -11.01
C ASP A 100 -16.98 7.35 -9.66
N ASP A 101 -17.66 6.21 -9.60
CA ASP A 101 -17.77 5.35 -8.42
C ASP A 101 -16.92 4.08 -8.48
N ASP A 102 -16.10 3.90 -9.54
CA ASP A 102 -15.34 2.66 -9.78
C ASP A 102 -14.50 2.30 -8.57
N THR A 103 -14.39 1.00 -8.24
CA THR A 103 -13.70 0.54 -7.04
C THR A 103 -12.44 -0.29 -7.30
N TYR A 104 -12.10 -0.54 -8.57
CA TYR A 104 -10.98 -1.43 -8.91
C TYR A 104 -9.68 -1.04 -8.18
N LEU A 105 -8.87 -2.04 -7.85
CA LEU A 105 -7.55 -1.87 -7.22
C LEU A 105 -7.60 -1.16 -5.86
N ARG A 106 -8.73 -1.30 -5.16
CA ARG A 106 -8.94 -0.88 -3.76
C ARG A 106 -9.45 -2.06 -2.95
N GLY A 107 -9.04 -2.20 -1.70
CA GLY A 107 -9.67 -3.18 -0.81
C GLY A 107 -9.01 -3.28 0.55
N GLY A 108 -9.81 -3.76 1.49
CA GLY A 108 -9.46 -4.00 2.88
C GLY A 108 -9.43 -5.49 3.21
N GLN A 109 -8.55 -5.86 4.14
CA GLN A 109 -8.47 -7.18 4.73
C GLN A 109 -8.18 -7.03 6.22
N PHE A 110 -8.80 -7.86 7.05
CA PHE A 110 -8.39 -8.02 8.44
C PHE A 110 -7.12 -8.87 8.53
N THR A 111 -6.19 -8.47 9.38
CA THR A 111 -5.02 -9.28 9.71
C THR A 111 -5.43 -10.59 10.37
N ASP A 112 -4.81 -11.70 9.96
CA ASP A 112 -5.02 -12.98 10.63
C ASP A 112 -4.31 -13.04 11.99
N LYS A 113 -4.41 -14.18 12.69
CA LYS A 113 -3.74 -14.42 13.99
C LYS A 113 -2.22 -14.24 14.00
N ASN A 114 -1.59 -14.21 12.82
CA ASN A 114 -0.17 -13.96 12.65
C ASN A 114 0.11 -12.54 12.12
N GLY A 115 -0.88 -11.64 12.17
CA GLY A 115 -0.75 -10.26 11.70
C GLY A 115 -0.75 -10.14 10.17
N ILE A 116 -1.16 -11.18 9.43
CA ILE A 116 -0.96 -11.21 7.98
C ILE A 116 -2.24 -10.87 7.22
N VAL A 117 -2.12 -9.96 6.25
CA VAL A 117 -3.10 -9.78 5.16
C VAL A 117 -2.52 -10.25 3.83
N ARG A 118 -3.41 -10.70 2.95
CA ARG A 118 -3.08 -11.18 1.61
C ARG A 118 -4.02 -10.57 0.59
N PHE A 119 -3.47 -9.97 -0.45
CA PHE A 119 -4.20 -9.41 -1.57
C PHE A 119 -3.75 -10.06 -2.89
N THR A 120 -4.70 -10.21 -3.81
CA THR A 120 -4.44 -10.50 -5.21
C THR A 120 -4.82 -9.26 -6.01
N THR A 121 -3.85 -8.71 -6.73
CA THR A 121 -4.00 -7.48 -7.51
C THR A 121 -3.14 -7.56 -8.79
N ILE A 122 -2.94 -6.43 -9.45
CA ILE A 122 -1.93 -6.25 -10.50
C ILE A 122 -0.79 -5.38 -9.98
N TYR A 123 0.39 -5.52 -10.56
CA TYR A 123 1.49 -4.59 -10.34
C TYR A 123 1.03 -3.17 -10.75
N PRO A 124 1.23 -2.13 -9.92
CA PRO A 124 0.75 -0.79 -10.25
C PRO A 124 1.51 -0.23 -11.46
N GLY A 125 0.83 0.64 -12.21
CA GLY A 125 1.51 1.57 -13.10
C GLY A 125 2.13 2.72 -12.32
N PHE A 126 2.28 3.85 -13.00
CA PHE A 126 2.74 5.10 -12.40
C PHE A 126 1.77 6.23 -12.73
N TYR A 127 1.94 7.42 -12.18
CA TYR A 127 1.34 8.65 -12.72
C TYR A 127 2.43 9.73 -12.72
N ALA A 128 2.21 10.82 -13.45
CA ALA A 128 3.23 11.85 -13.63
C ALA A 128 3.75 12.35 -12.26
N GLY A 129 5.08 12.50 -12.18
CA GLY A 129 5.76 12.97 -10.97
C GLY A 129 5.98 11.91 -9.88
N ARG A 130 5.64 10.63 -10.09
CA ARG A 130 5.72 9.60 -9.05
C ARG A 130 6.36 8.28 -9.51
N ALA A 131 7.05 7.62 -8.58
CA ALA A 131 7.49 6.23 -8.72
C ALA A 131 6.32 5.25 -8.57
N LEU A 132 6.52 3.97 -8.90
CA LEU A 132 5.50 2.93 -8.75
C LEU A 132 5.28 2.65 -7.26
N HIS A 133 4.02 2.71 -6.80
CA HIS A 133 3.69 2.46 -5.40
C HIS A 133 2.28 1.91 -5.19
N ILE A 134 2.07 1.30 -4.02
CA ILE A 134 0.76 0.96 -3.47
C ILE A 134 0.59 1.72 -2.15
N HIS A 135 -0.51 2.44 -1.99
CA HIS A 135 -0.81 3.05 -0.69
C HIS A 135 -1.40 2.03 0.27
N VAL A 136 -1.13 2.21 1.56
CA VAL A 136 -1.58 1.34 2.64
C VAL A 136 -1.99 2.17 3.84
N VAL A 137 -3.09 1.76 4.47
CA VAL A 137 -3.56 2.29 5.75
C VAL A 137 -3.81 1.13 6.68
N VAL A 138 -3.33 1.24 7.92
CA VAL A 138 -3.63 0.27 8.99
C VAL A 138 -4.52 0.95 10.02
N ARG A 139 -5.70 0.36 10.21
CA ARG A 139 -6.70 0.80 11.18
C ARG A 139 -6.81 -0.19 12.32
N ILE A 140 -6.83 0.34 13.53
CA ILE A 140 -7.05 -0.47 14.73
C ILE A 140 -8.55 -0.48 14.99
N MET A 141 -9.07 -1.67 15.26
CA MET A 141 -10.49 -1.90 15.40
C MET A 141 -10.85 -1.88 16.88
N GLU A 142 -11.66 -0.93 17.31
CA GLU A 142 -12.27 -0.94 18.63
C GLU A 142 -13.75 -1.38 18.53
N GLY A 143 -14.10 -2.45 19.25
CA GLY A 143 -15.46 -3.00 19.24
C GLY A 143 -15.84 -3.74 17.94
N ASN A 144 -17.14 -3.79 17.64
CA ASN A 144 -17.69 -4.72 16.64
C ASN A 144 -18.11 -4.05 15.31
N ASN A 145 -18.01 -2.74 15.14
CA ASN A 145 -18.52 -2.03 13.95
C ASN A 145 -17.41 -1.38 13.12
N TYR A 146 -16.83 -2.15 12.20
CA TYR A 146 -15.72 -1.65 11.37
C TYR A 146 -16.10 -0.55 10.37
N LEU A 147 -17.39 -0.34 10.13
CA LEU A 147 -17.89 0.68 9.20
C LEU A 147 -17.83 2.08 9.78
N GLU A 148 -17.73 2.19 11.11
CA GLU A 148 -17.68 3.44 11.86
C GLU A 148 -16.29 3.74 12.42
N GLU A 149 -15.40 2.74 12.44
CA GLU A 149 -14.04 2.88 12.95
C GLU A 149 -13.17 3.78 12.06
N ARG A 150 -12.49 4.74 12.71
CA ARG A 150 -11.69 5.81 12.11
C ARG A 150 -10.31 5.94 12.76
N HIS A 151 -9.96 5.07 13.71
CA HIS A 151 -8.62 5.02 14.27
C HIS A 151 -7.62 4.51 13.23
N VAL A 152 -6.90 5.44 12.61
CA VAL A 152 -5.78 5.16 11.71
C VAL A 152 -4.49 5.18 12.52
N ALA A 153 -3.87 4.01 12.70
CA ALA A 153 -2.60 3.88 13.41
C ALA A 153 -1.39 4.15 12.52
N TRP A 154 -1.49 3.90 11.22
CA TRP A 154 -0.38 4.08 10.30
C TRP A 154 -0.85 4.27 8.85
N VAL A 155 -0.18 5.16 8.13
CA VAL A 155 -0.36 5.39 6.69
C VAL A 155 0.99 5.38 6.00
N GLY A 156 1.08 4.69 4.87
CA GLY A 156 2.31 4.67 4.09
C GLY A 156 2.14 4.25 2.66
N GLN A 157 3.27 4.14 1.97
CA GLN A 157 3.36 3.72 0.58
C GLN A 157 4.35 2.57 0.47
N LEU A 158 4.02 1.57 -0.34
CA LEU A 158 4.86 0.42 -0.63
C LEU A 158 5.50 0.63 -2.00
N TYR A 159 6.82 0.72 -2.03
CA TYR A 159 7.59 0.85 -3.26
C TYR A 159 8.09 -0.50 -3.74
N PHE A 160 8.64 -0.50 -4.95
CA PHE A 160 9.10 -1.70 -5.61
C PHE A 160 10.57 -1.62 -6.01
N PRO A 161 11.31 -2.74 -6.01
CA PRO A 161 12.68 -2.77 -6.51
C PRO A 161 12.76 -2.38 -7.99
N GLU A 162 13.73 -1.53 -8.34
CA GLU A 162 13.92 -1.00 -9.71
C GLU A 162 14.06 -2.07 -10.79
N VAL A 163 14.66 -3.22 -10.45
CA VAL A 163 14.81 -4.34 -11.38
C VAL A 163 13.44 -4.91 -11.76
N ALA A 164 12.54 -5.07 -10.79
CA ALA A 164 11.18 -5.56 -11.05
C ALA A 164 10.34 -4.51 -11.78
N SER A 165 10.41 -3.25 -11.34
CA SER A 165 9.69 -2.12 -11.96
C SER A 165 10.05 -1.95 -13.43
N ARG A 166 11.34 -1.97 -13.80
CA ARG A 166 11.77 -1.89 -15.20
C ARG A 166 11.26 -3.04 -16.06
N SER A 167 11.15 -4.26 -15.51
CA SER A 167 10.56 -5.40 -16.22
C SER A 167 9.07 -5.18 -16.48
N VAL A 168 8.33 -4.74 -15.47
CA VAL A 168 6.87 -4.48 -15.56
C VAL A 168 6.56 -3.35 -16.53
N LEU A 169 7.28 -2.23 -16.44
CA LEU A 169 7.10 -1.07 -17.33
C LEU A 169 7.40 -1.40 -18.81
N ASN A 170 8.07 -2.52 -19.07
CA ASN A 170 8.33 -3.03 -20.41
C ASN A 170 7.22 -3.96 -20.94
N ALA A 171 6.17 -4.26 -20.18
CA ALA A 171 5.04 -5.04 -20.67
C ALA A 171 4.05 -4.18 -21.48
N LYS A 172 3.24 -4.84 -22.32
CA LYS A 172 2.33 -4.18 -23.28
C LYS A 172 1.33 -3.27 -22.57
N GLU A 173 0.83 -3.71 -21.42
CA GLU A 173 -0.20 -3.06 -20.61
C GLU A 173 0.30 -1.75 -20.00
N TYR A 174 1.62 -1.59 -19.82
CA TYR A 174 2.25 -0.48 -19.10
C TYR A 174 2.92 0.55 -20.03
N ARG A 175 3.21 0.18 -21.29
CA ARG A 175 3.91 1.03 -22.28
C ARG A 175 3.01 2.03 -23.00
N GLY A 176 3.60 3.05 -23.62
CA GLY A 176 2.89 3.98 -24.52
C GLY A 176 2.19 5.13 -23.81
N ARG A 177 2.79 5.64 -22.73
CA ARG A 177 2.42 6.92 -22.11
C ARG A 177 3.30 8.05 -22.64
N ALA A 178 2.84 9.29 -22.59
CA ALA A 178 3.60 10.44 -23.08
C ALA A 178 4.73 10.85 -22.13
N VAL A 179 4.57 10.54 -20.85
CA VAL A 179 5.54 10.81 -19.78
C VAL A 179 6.28 9.54 -19.36
N SER A 180 7.43 9.70 -18.71
CA SER A 180 8.21 8.61 -18.12
C SER A 180 7.96 8.51 -16.61
N PRO A 181 8.01 7.30 -16.03
CA PRO A 181 7.98 7.14 -14.57
C PRO A 181 9.25 7.69 -13.95
N LEU A 182 9.15 8.18 -12.72
CA LEU A 182 10.31 8.43 -11.88
C LEU A 182 10.84 7.08 -11.33
N THR A 183 12.16 6.98 -11.18
CA THR A 183 12.76 5.97 -10.31
C THR A 183 12.47 6.31 -8.85
N ASN A 184 12.64 5.34 -7.94
CA ASN A 184 12.44 5.54 -6.52
C ASN A 184 13.29 6.71 -6.00
N ASP A 185 14.57 6.79 -6.37
CA ASP A 185 15.49 7.87 -5.95
C ASP A 185 15.19 9.25 -6.58
N GLN A 186 14.26 9.30 -7.54
CA GLN A 186 13.75 10.54 -8.12
C GLN A 186 12.42 10.97 -7.50
N ASP A 187 11.69 10.05 -6.85
CA ASP A 187 10.40 10.33 -6.20
C ASP A 187 10.63 11.06 -4.88
N PHE A 188 10.07 12.26 -4.77
CA PHE A 188 10.23 13.11 -3.60
C PHE A 188 9.80 12.41 -2.29
N PHE A 189 8.70 11.66 -2.30
CA PHE A 189 8.18 11.00 -1.10
C PHE A 189 8.98 9.78 -0.72
N TYR A 190 9.56 9.08 -1.70
CA TYR A 190 10.48 7.99 -1.43
C TYR A 190 11.71 8.50 -0.68
N GLU A 191 12.37 9.54 -1.22
CA GLU A 191 13.61 10.08 -0.65
C GLU A 191 13.40 10.77 0.70
N ASN A 192 12.28 11.48 0.88
CA ASN A 192 12.08 12.35 2.05
C ASN A 192 11.20 11.74 3.15
N MET A 193 10.51 10.63 2.89
CA MET A 193 9.62 9.98 3.87
C MET A 193 9.98 8.50 4.11
N GLY A 194 11.24 8.12 3.90
CA GLY A 194 11.74 6.79 4.26
C GLY A 194 11.26 5.65 3.34
N GLY A 195 11.08 5.93 2.05
CA GLY A 195 10.60 4.96 1.06
C GLY A 195 11.46 3.71 0.91
N GLU A 196 12.77 3.80 1.19
CA GLU A 196 13.65 2.62 1.23
C GLU A 196 13.17 1.59 2.25
N ALA A 197 12.76 2.03 3.45
CA ALA A 197 12.27 1.16 4.51
C ALA A 197 10.88 0.55 4.20
N SER A 198 10.14 1.12 3.25
CA SER A 198 8.84 0.61 2.79
C SER A 198 8.91 -0.07 1.41
N THR A 199 10.12 -0.34 0.90
CA THR A 199 10.30 -1.09 -0.35
C THR A 199 10.03 -2.59 -0.15
N LEU A 200 9.20 -3.15 -1.03
CA LEU A 200 8.82 -4.55 -0.98
C LEU A 200 9.98 -5.48 -1.35
N ASN A 201 10.02 -6.64 -0.70
CA ASN A 201 10.75 -7.79 -1.24
C ASN A 201 9.88 -8.42 -2.33
N VAL A 202 10.42 -8.54 -3.54
CA VAL A 202 9.67 -8.97 -4.72
C VAL A 202 10.38 -10.12 -5.42
N HIS A 203 9.64 -11.19 -5.71
CA HIS A 203 10.10 -12.35 -6.46
C HIS A 203 9.08 -12.71 -7.55
N THR A 204 9.53 -13.29 -8.66
CA THR A 204 8.62 -13.82 -9.67
C THR A 204 7.88 -15.05 -9.14
N LEU A 205 6.61 -15.22 -9.50
CA LEU A 205 5.82 -16.39 -9.09
C LEU A 205 6.29 -17.68 -9.77
N SER A 206 6.84 -17.55 -10.98
CA SER A 206 7.47 -18.63 -11.73
C SER A 206 8.96 -18.34 -11.89
N ARG A 207 9.77 -19.41 -11.93
CA ARG A 207 11.24 -19.27 -12.02
C ARG A 207 11.70 -18.64 -13.33
N ASP A 208 10.93 -18.80 -14.40
CA ASP A 208 11.37 -18.50 -15.76
C ASP A 208 10.50 -17.47 -16.49
N SER A 209 9.51 -16.86 -15.82
CA SER A 209 8.58 -15.92 -16.45
C SER A 209 8.06 -14.85 -15.50
N ASN A 210 8.02 -13.61 -15.98
CA ASN A 210 7.35 -12.48 -15.33
C ASN A 210 5.85 -12.40 -15.70
N ILE A 211 5.40 -13.17 -16.71
CA ILE A 211 3.99 -13.20 -17.15
C ILE A 211 3.11 -13.82 -16.07
N ASP A 212 3.64 -14.80 -15.32
CA ASP A 212 2.93 -15.46 -14.24
C ASP A 212 2.74 -14.55 -13.02
N GLY A 213 3.38 -13.38 -13.02
CA GLY A 213 3.25 -12.36 -11.99
C GLY A 213 4.34 -12.38 -10.92
N TYR A 214 4.10 -11.58 -9.89
CA TYR A 214 5.03 -11.36 -8.79
C TYR A 214 4.42 -11.71 -7.44
N PHE A 215 5.28 -12.12 -6.50
CA PHE A 215 4.98 -12.18 -5.08
C PHE A 215 5.73 -11.05 -4.38
N GLY A 216 4.99 -10.10 -3.81
CA GLY A 216 5.51 -9.00 -3.02
C GLY A 216 5.24 -9.20 -1.54
N HIS A 217 6.23 -8.93 -0.68
CA HIS A 217 6.00 -8.94 0.76
C HIS A 217 6.87 -7.96 1.53
N THR A 218 6.34 -7.51 2.68
CA THR A 218 7.10 -6.79 3.70
C THR A 218 6.47 -6.97 5.08
N THR A 219 7.18 -6.50 6.11
CA THR A 219 6.67 -6.38 7.48
C THR A 219 6.57 -4.91 7.81
N ILE A 220 5.42 -4.49 8.35
CA ILE A 220 5.15 -3.12 8.74
C ILE A 220 5.05 -3.11 10.27
N GLY A 221 5.98 -2.42 10.91
CA GLY A 221 5.97 -2.19 12.35
C GLY A 221 5.16 -0.93 12.64
N ILE A 222 4.10 -1.04 13.44
CA ILE A 222 3.24 0.09 13.81
C ILE A 222 3.22 0.30 15.31
N ASP A 223 2.86 1.50 15.75
CA ASP A 223 2.38 1.76 17.11
C ASP A 223 0.85 1.69 17.09
N THR A 224 0.26 0.71 17.77
CA THR A 224 -1.19 0.50 17.76
C THR A 224 -1.97 1.62 18.47
N PHE A 225 -1.29 2.46 19.26
CA PHE A 225 -1.90 3.60 19.94
C PHE A 225 -1.68 4.92 19.19
N ALA A 226 -0.85 4.92 18.14
CA ALA A 226 -0.63 6.11 17.34
C ALA A 226 -1.91 6.54 16.62
N VAL A 227 -2.02 7.84 16.35
CA VAL A 227 -3.05 8.41 15.49
C VAL A 227 -2.33 9.13 14.36
N SER A 228 -2.39 8.56 13.16
CA SER A 228 -1.76 9.15 11.98
C SER A 228 -2.35 10.52 11.68
N THR A 229 -1.50 11.44 11.25
CA THR A 229 -1.93 12.75 10.76
C THR A 229 -2.21 12.78 9.25
N GLN A 230 -1.90 11.68 8.54
CA GLN A 230 -2.01 11.60 7.09
C GLN A 230 -3.44 11.33 6.60
N ILE A 231 -4.29 10.76 7.46
CA ILE A 231 -5.72 10.58 7.22
C ILE A 231 -6.44 10.93 8.51
N LYS A 232 -7.24 11.99 8.46
CA LYS A 232 -8.02 12.47 9.60
C LYS A 232 -9.41 11.83 9.61
N PRO A 233 -10.10 11.78 10.76
CA PRO A 233 -11.45 11.23 10.84
C PRO A 233 -12.43 11.82 9.83
N GLU A 234 -12.35 13.12 9.53
CA GLU A 234 -13.19 13.80 8.53
C GLU A 234 -12.94 13.35 7.09
N ASP A 235 -11.75 12.82 6.78
CA ASP A 235 -11.40 12.37 5.42
C ASP A 235 -12.21 11.13 5.00
N PHE A 236 -12.71 10.36 5.96
CA PHE A 236 -13.59 9.21 5.70
C PHE A 236 -14.96 9.62 5.17
N ASP A 237 -15.40 10.86 5.44
CA ASP A 237 -16.68 11.40 5.01
C ASP A 237 -16.57 12.28 3.76
N LYS A 238 -15.35 12.52 3.26
CA LYS A 238 -15.13 13.27 2.02
C LYS A 238 -15.70 12.49 0.83
N HIS A 239 -16.98 12.74 0.58
CA HIS A 239 -17.72 12.26 -0.56
C HIS A 239 -17.83 13.42 -1.54
N THR A 240 -16.75 13.70 -2.27
CA THR A 240 -16.85 14.63 -3.39
C THR A 240 -17.64 13.92 -4.49
N VAL A 241 -18.94 14.15 -4.54
CA VAL A 241 -19.76 14.07 -5.75
C VAL A 241 -20.59 15.34 -5.81
#